data_AF-A0A0Q1DWN8-F1
#
_entry.id   AF-A0A0Q1DWN8-F1
#
_cell.length_a   1.000
_cell.length_b   1.000
_cell.length_c   1.000
_cell.angle_alpha   90.00
_cell.angle_beta   90.00
_cell.angle_gamma   90.00
#
_symmetry.space_group_name_H-M   'P 1'
#
loop_
_entity.id
_entity.type
_entity.pdbx_description
1 polymer ?
#
loop_
_entity_poly.entity_id
_entity_poly.type
_entity_poly.pdbx_seq_one_letter_code
_entity_poly.pdbx_strand_id
1 'polypeptide(L)'
;MDFSLSIEDNKALFLDPIVTYEKRRILQHYFENEMEITDNDRHILEKCPANEIETIALVGVLLGITTPLNVFRLRIGSVFKSDPKLAQKCQRCFSTTDVDHAESVLFHWEYEYDENIEEPVVDVYLSHFKKD
;
A
#
# COMPACT_ATOMS: atom_id res chain seq x y z
N MET A 1 27.65 5.96 5.42
CA MET A 1 26.40 5.88 6.20
C MET A 1 25.93 4.46 6.09
N ASP A 2 25.75 3.77 7.22
CA ASP A 2 25.06 2.48 7.24
C ASP A 2 23.58 2.77 6.93
N PHE A 3 23.13 2.33 5.76
CA PHE A 3 21.72 2.40 5.41
C PHE A 3 21.03 1.23 6.11
N SER A 4 20.40 1.50 7.25
CA SER A 4 19.56 0.50 7.93
C SER A 4 18.39 0.13 7.02
N LEU A 5 18.11 -1.17 6.86
CA LEU A 5 16.93 -1.67 6.14
C LEU A 5 15.75 -1.86 7.09
N SER A 6 15.51 -0.89 7.99
CA SER A 6 14.41 -0.87 8.96
C SER A 6 13.41 0.23 8.59
N ILE A 7 12.11 -0.07 8.67
CA ILE A 7 11.05 0.93 8.44
C ILE A 7 11.11 2.01 9.53
N GLU A 8 11.20 1.61 10.80
CA GLU A 8 11.28 2.51 11.95
C GLU A 8 12.47 3.47 11.87
N ASP A 9 13.68 2.96 11.60
CA ASP A 9 14.89 3.79 11.52
C ASP A 9 14.82 4.80 10.36
N ASN A 10 14.02 4.51 9.35
CA ASN A 10 13.83 5.32 8.15
C ASN A 10 12.47 6.01 8.10
N LYS A 11 11.79 6.18 9.25
CA LYS A 11 10.45 6.79 9.32
C LYS A 11 10.32 8.09 8.53
N ALA A 12 11.31 8.98 8.62
CA ALA A 12 11.29 10.25 7.90
C ALA A 12 11.23 10.05 6.38
N LEU A 13 11.95 9.05 5.85
CA LEU A 13 11.88 8.69 4.44
C LEU A 13 10.48 8.18 4.10
N PHE A 14 9.90 7.28 4.91
CA PHE A 14 8.58 6.71 4.69
C PHE A 14 7.45 7.74 4.64
N LEU A 15 7.56 8.82 5.42
CA LEU A 15 6.57 9.91 5.46
C LEU A 15 6.80 10.98 4.38
N ASP A 16 7.93 10.96 3.67
CA ASP A 16 8.23 11.92 2.60
C ASP A 16 7.57 11.49 1.28
N PRO A 17 6.67 12.29 0.68
CA PRO A 17 5.99 11.92 -0.58
C PRO A 17 6.92 11.86 -1.79
N ILE A 18 8.11 12.47 -1.75
CA ILE A 18 9.06 12.55 -2.87
C ILE A 18 9.95 11.31 -2.92
N VAL A 19 10.30 10.73 -1.78
CA VAL A 19 11.22 9.60 -1.70
C VAL A 19 10.51 8.31 -2.10
N THR A 20 10.85 7.74 -3.25
CA THR A 20 10.22 6.50 -3.74
C THR A 20 11.18 5.31 -3.77
N TYR A 21 12.42 5.51 -4.20
CA TYR A 21 13.39 4.43 -4.40
C TYR A 21 13.81 3.75 -3.09
N GLU A 22 14.23 4.52 -2.09
CA GLU A 22 14.69 4.01 -0.79
C GLU A 22 13.57 3.27 -0.05
N LYS A 23 12.35 3.84 -0.06
CA LYS A 23 11.16 3.19 0.52
C LYS A 23 10.94 1.83 -0.10
N ARG A 24 10.89 1.78 -1.43
CA ARG A 24 10.63 0.54 -2.17
C ARG A 24 11.69 -0.51 -1.84
N ARG A 25 12.96 -0.13 -1.78
CA ARG A 25 14.05 -1.05 -1.44
C ARG A 25 13.89 -1.66 -0.05
N ILE A 26 13.50 -0.87 0.95
CA ILE A 26 13.24 -1.37 2.31
C ILE A 26 12.01 -2.29 2.31
N LEU A 27 10.92 -1.87 1.65
CA LEU A 27 9.69 -2.66 1.55
C LEU A 27 9.91 -4.01 0.84
N GLN A 28 10.68 -4.03 -0.24
CA GLN A 28 11.09 -5.24 -0.95
C GLN A 28 11.90 -6.15 -0.04
N HIS A 29 12.84 -5.61 0.74
CA HIS A 29 13.62 -6.39 1.70
C HIS A 29 12.71 -7.12 2.70
N TYR A 30 11.73 -6.43 3.28
CA TYR A 30 10.75 -7.05 4.19
C TYR A 30 9.92 -8.13 3.48
N PHE A 31 9.43 -7.85 2.28
CA PHE A 31 8.60 -8.79 1.53
C PHE A 31 9.36 -10.05 1.09
N GLU A 32 10.58 -9.90 0.57
CA GLU A 32 11.40 -11.00 0.07
C GLU A 32 11.87 -11.93 1.18
N ASN A 33 12.14 -11.38 2.36
CA ASN A 33 12.62 -12.12 3.54
C ASN A 33 11.48 -12.51 4.49
N GLU A 34 10.22 -12.29 4.10
CA GLU A 34 9.02 -12.61 4.89
C GLU A 34 9.08 -12.06 6.33
N MET A 35 9.61 -10.85 6.47
CA MET A 35 9.79 -10.20 7.76
C MET A 35 8.45 -9.75 8.34
N GLU A 36 8.27 -9.96 9.63
CA GLU A 36 7.15 -9.39 10.37
C GLU A 36 7.39 -7.90 10.64
N ILE A 37 6.33 -7.09 10.51
CA ILE A 37 6.36 -5.68 10.87
C ILE A 37 5.88 -5.48 12.31
N THR A 38 6.47 -4.53 13.01
CA THR A 38 6.03 -4.13 14.35
C THR A 38 4.79 -3.24 14.28
N ASP A 39 4.16 -2.97 15.43
CA ASP A 39 3.08 -1.98 15.51
C ASP A 39 3.53 -0.56 15.14
N ASN A 40 4.79 -0.22 15.44
CA ASN A 40 5.39 1.05 15.02
C ASN A 40 5.54 1.12 13.50
N ASP A 41 6.06 0.06 12.87
CA ASP A 41 6.17 -0.04 11.42
C ASP A 41 4.79 0.09 10.77
N ARG A 42 3.79 -0.61 11.30
CA ARG A 42 2.39 -0.54 10.85
C ARG A 42 1.87 0.90 10.86
N HIS A 43 2.08 1.62 11.97
CA HIS A 43 1.66 3.02 12.07
C HIS A 43 2.37 3.93 11.07
N ILE A 44 3.64 3.65 10.75
CA ILE A 44 4.39 4.37 9.72
C ILE A 44 3.83 4.07 8.33
N LEU A 45 3.56 2.79 8.03
CA LEU A 45 3.05 2.35 6.74
C LEU A 45 1.62 2.80 6.45
N GLU A 46 0.76 2.90 7.46
CA GLU A 46 -0.58 3.49 7.33
C GLU A 46 -0.52 4.91 6.77
N LYS A 47 0.50 5.67 7.18
CA LYS A 47 0.74 7.07 6.79
C LYS A 47 1.73 7.22 5.64
N CYS A 48 2.11 6.14 4.97
CA CYS A 48 3.09 6.18 3.90
C CYS A 48 2.43 6.67 2.60
N PRO A 49 2.81 7.85 2.05
CA PRO A 49 2.40 8.25 0.72
C PRO A 49 3.02 7.31 -0.33
N ALA A 50 2.18 6.85 -1.27
CA ALA A 50 2.59 5.98 -2.37
C ALA A 50 1.65 6.16 -3.58
N ASN A 51 2.24 6.34 -4.76
CA ASN A 51 1.53 6.48 -6.04
C ASN A 51 1.99 5.48 -7.11
N GLU A 52 2.99 4.66 -6.81
CA GLU A 52 3.49 3.61 -7.69
C GLU A 52 2.88 2.26 -7.30
N ILE A 53 2.38 1.51 -8.28
CA ILE A 53 1.69 0.22 -8.06
C ILE A 53 2.50 -0.72 -7.17
N GLU A 54 3.80 -0.85 -7.41
CA GLU A 54 4.68 -1.74 -6.64
C GLU A 54 4.78 -1.32 -5.17
N THR A 55 5.03 -0.04 -4.90
CA THR A 55 5.12 0.51 -3.54
C THR A 55 3.78 0.38 -2.82
N ILE A 56 2.67 0.72 -3.50
CA ILE A 56 1.30 0.55 -3.00
C ILE A 56 1.06 -0.92 -2.60
N ALA A 57 1.42 -1.87 -3.47
CA ALA A 57 1.22 -3.29 -3.25
C ALA A 57 2.05 -3.83 -2.07
N LEU A 58 3.31 -3.43 -1.96
CA LEU A 58 4.18 -3.84 -0.85
C LEU A 58 3.66 -3.34 0.49
N VAL A 59 3.24 -2.07 0.59
CA VAL A 59 2.56 -1.53 1.77
C VAL A 59 1.31 -2.34 2.09
N GLY A 60 0.51 -2.63 1.06
CA GLY A 60 -0.68 -3.47 1.12
C GLY A 60 -0.47 -4.79 1.86
N VAL A 61 0.50 -5.56 1.37
CA VAL A 61 0.84 -6.89 1.88
C VAL A 61 1.42 -6.82 3.28
N LEU A 62 2.34 -5.90 3.55
CA LEU A 62 3.02 -5.82 4.84
C LEU A 62 2.07 -5.40 5.96
N LEU A 63 1.12 -4.51 5.68
CA LEU A 63 0.08 -4.17 6.65
C LEU A 63 -0.74 -5.43 7.04
N GLY A 64 -1.09 -6.31 6.11
CA GLY A 64 -1.76 -7.59 6.47
C GLY A 64 -3.12 -7.44 7.16
N ILE A 65 -3.77 -6.27 7.02
CA ILE A 65 -5.11 -5.96 7.54
C ILE A 65 -6.02 -5.46 6.40
N THR A 66 -7.34 -5.61 6.54
CA THR A 66 -8.32 -5.30 5.49
C THR A 66 -9.09 -3.99 5.73
N THR A 67 -8.40 -2.93 6.17
CA THR A 67 -9.00 -1.57 6.19
C THR A 67 -9.39 -1.14 4.77
N PRO A 68 -10.40 -0.28 4.56
CA PRO A 68 -10.85 0.15 3.23
C PRO A 68 -9.71 0.57 2.29
N LEU A 69 -8.84 1.49 2.74
CA LEU A 69 -7.69 1.94 1.96
C LEU A 69 -6.73 0.78 1.63
N ASN A 70 -6.45 -0.10 2.59
CA ASN A 70 -5.55 -1.22 2.36
C ASN A 70 -6.13 -2.26 1.39
N VAL A 71 -7.45 -2.43 1.35
CA VAL A 71 -8.11 -3.24 0.32
C VAL A 71 -7.87 -2.64 -1.07
N PHE A 72 -7.93 -1.32 -1.23
CA PHE A 72 -7.57 -0.67 -2.50
C PHE A 72 -6.10 -0.93 -2.85
N ARG A 73 -5.17 -0.79 -1.90
CA ARG A 73 -3.75 -1.08 -2.10
C ARG A 73 -3.51 -2.53 -2.57
N LEU A 74 -4.15 -3.50 -1.90
CA LEU A 74 -4.08 -4.91 -2.26
C LEU A 74 -4.71 -5.21 -3.62
N ARG A 75 -5.85 -4.60 -3.94
CA ARG A 75 -6.52 -4.79 -5.25
C ARG A 75 -5.69 -4.19 -6.40
N ILE A 76 -5.08 -3.03 -6.20
CA ILE A 76 -4.11 -2.46 -7.16
C ILE A 76 -2.93 -3.41 -7.36
N GLY A 77 -2.37 -3.94 -6.26
CA GLY A 77 -1.26 -4.88 -6.31
C GLY A 77 -1.60 -6.20 -7.03
N SER A 78 -2.85 -6.67 -6.94
CA SER A 78 -3.24 -7.95 -7.55
C SER A 78 -3.21 -7.96 -9.08
N VAL A 79 -3.22 -6.79 -9.71
CA VAL A 79 -3.09 -6.63 -11.17
C VAL A 79 -1.68 -6.23 -11.61
N PHE A 80 -0.71 -6.20 -10.68
CA PHE A 80 0.67 -5.81 -11.00
C PHE A 80 1.39 -6.88 -11.82
N LYS A 81 1.68 -6.57 -13.08
CA LYS A 81 2.23 -7.55 -14.03
C LYS A 81 3.73 -7.80 -13.89
N SER A 82 4.48 -6.82 -13.38
CA SER A 82 5.95 -6.88 -13.33
C SER A 82 6.45 -7.79 -12.22
N ASP A 83 5.66 -8.00 -11.16
CA ASP A 83 5.97 -8.96 -10.09
C ASP A 83 4.76 -9.89 -9.81
N PRO A 84 4.72 -11.06 -10.47
CA PRO A 84 3.65 -12.03 -10.27
C PRO A 84 3.58 -12.61 -8.85
N LYS A 85 4.70 -12.67 -8.12
CA LYS A 85 4.73 -13.20 -6.74
C LYS A 85 4.01 -12.21 -5.82
N LEU A 86 4.33 -10.93 -5.93
CA LEU A 86 3.66 -9.87 -5.18
C LEU A 86 2.18 -9.79 -5.53
N ALA A 87 1.82 -9.83 -6.81
CA ALA A 87 0.44 -9.79 -7.26
C ALA A 87 -0.38 -10.96 -6.71
N GLN A 88 0.17 -12.18 -6.74
CA GLN A 88 -0.50 -13.34 -6.17
C GLN A 88 -0.66 -13.24 -4.65
N LYS A 89 0.34 -12.69 -3.94
CA LYS A 89 0.22 -12.47 -2.48
C LYS A 89 -0.90 -11.48 -2.19
N CYS A 90 -0.95 -10.36 -2.90
CA CYS A 90 -2.01 -9.35 -2.75
C CYS A 90 -3.40 -9.95 -2.97
N GLN A 91 -3.59 -10.71 -4.06
CA GLN A 91 -4.88 -11.32 -4.41
C GLN A 91 -5.43 -12.28 -3.34
N ARG A 92 -4.57 -12.86 -2.51
CA ARG A 92 -4.96 -13.77 -1.43
C ARG A 92 -5.36 -13.04 -0.13
N CYS A 93 -5.12 -11.74 -0.04
CA CYS A 93 -5.31 -10.94 1.18
C CYS A 93 -6.69 -10.25 1.24
N PHE A 94 -7.53 -10.38 0.21
CA PHE A 94 -8.87 -9.78 0.20
C PHE A 94 -9.87 -10.67 -0.56
N SER A 95 -11.16 -10.44 -0.31
CA SER A 95 -12.29 -11.02 -1.02
C SER A 95 -13.07 -9.95 -1.80
N THR A 96 -14.00 -10.37 -2.67
CA THR A 96 -14.90 -9.43 -3.34
C THR A 96 -15.76 -8.63 -2.36
N THR A 97 -16.18 -9.24 -1.24
CA THR A 97 -16.95 -8.55 -0.20
C THR A 97 -16.15 -7.42 0.45
N ASP A 98 -14.84 -7.62 0.67
CA ASP A 98 -13.97 -6.57 1.22
C ASP A 98 -13.86 -5.39 0.25
N VAL A 99 -13.81 -5.68 -1.04
CA VAL A 99 -13.77 -4.67 -2.11
C VAL A 99 -15.05 -3.86 -2.17
N ASP A 100 -16.21 -4.53 -2.17
CA ASP A 100 -17.51 -3.84 -2.19
C ASP A 100 -17.66 -2.94 -0.95
N HIS A 101 -17.23 -3.43 0.22
CA HIS A 101 -17.20 -2.64 1.43
C HIS A 101 -16.26 -1.43 1.31
N ALA A 102 -15.02 -1.63 0.86
CA ALA A 102 -14.05 -0.55 0.68
C ALA A 102 -14.56 0.53 -0.27
N GLU A 103 -15.16 0.13 -1.41
CA GLU A 103 -15.78 1.06 -2.35
C GLU A 103 -16.94 1.84 -1.70
N SER A 104 -17.81 1.17 -0.93
CA SER A 104 -18.92 1.84 -0.23
C SER A 104 -18.47 2.87 0.80
N VAL A 105 -17.32 2.66 1.44
CA VAL A 105 -16.76 3.59 2.44
C VAL A 105 -16.05 4.74 1.74
N LEU A 106 -15.06 4.42 0.89
CA LEU A 106 -14.18 5.43 0.31
C LEU A 106 -14.90 6.31 -0.72
N PHE A 107 -15.87 5.77 -1.46
CA PHE A 107 -16.66 6.56 -2.41
C PHE A 107 -17.94 7.15 -1.80
N HIS A 108 -18.08 7.12 -0.47
CA HIS A 108 -19.18 7.81 0.18
C HIS A 108 -19.04 9.33 0.00
N TRP A 109 -20.13 10.03 -0.27
CA TRP A 109 -20.11 11.47 -0.61
C TRP A 109 -19.63 12.39 0.53
N GLU A 110 -19.71 11.92 1.78
CA GLU A 110 -19.17 12.63 2.96
C GLU A 110 -17.72 12.25 3.29
N TYR A 111 -17.12 11.31 2.56
CA TYR A 111 -15.75 10.88 2.84
C TYR A 111 -14.75 11.93 2.35
N GLU A 112 -13.92 12.44 3.26
CA GLU A 112 -12.82 13.35 2.95
C GLU A 112 -11.52 12.56 2.93
N TYR A 113 -10.85 12.52 1.77
CA TYR A 113 -9.58 11.83 1.61
C TYR A 113 -8.44 12.61 2.27
N ASP A 114 -7.46 11.87 2.81
CA ASP A 114 -6.13 12.44 3.02
C ASP A 114 -5.43 12.62 1.66
N GLU A 115 -5.24 13.87 1.23
CA GLU A 115 -4.63 14.25 -0.06
C GLU A 115 -3.25 13.63 -0.29
N ASN A 116 -2.49 13.36 0.77
CA ASN A 116 -1.12 12.85 0.64
C ASN A 116 -1.07 11.33 0.66
N ILE A 117 -2.03 10.66 1.29
CA ILE A 117 -1.98 9.22 1.55
C ILE A 117 -3.03 8.46 0.73
N GLU A 118 -4.26 8.96 0.68
CA GLU A 118 -5.41 8.24 0.15
C GLU A 118 -5.69 8.60 -1.30
N GLU A 119 -5.71 9.89 -1.64
CA GLU A 119 -5.98 10.33 -3.02
C GLU A 119 -5.08 9.65 -4.05
N PRO A 120 -3.74 9.54 -3.85
CA PRO A 120 -2.89 8.88 -4.84
C PRO A 120 -3.21 7.39 -5.03
N VAL A 121 -3.66 6.70 -3.97
CA VAL A 121 -4.07 5.30 -4.05
C VAL A 121 -5.42 5.18 -4.78
N VAL A 122 -6.36 6.07 -4.46
CA VAL A 122 -7.69 6.11 -5.08
C VAL A 122 -7.58 6.42 -6.58
N ASP A 123 -6.74 7.37 -6.98
CA ASP A 123 -6.51 7.72 -8.38
C ASP A 123 -6.00 6.53 -9.19
N VAL A 124 -5.00 5.82 -8.65
CA VAL A 124 -4.47 4.60 -9.27
C VAL A 124 -5.58 3.54 -9.34
N TYR A 125 -6.35 3.35 -8.28
CA TYR A 125 -7.47 2.40 -8.26
C TYR A 125 -8.48 2.68 -9.38
N LEU A 126 -8.96 3.93 -9.48
CA LEU A 126 -9.95 4.34 -10.48
C LEU A 126 -9.42 4.10 -11.89
N SER A 127 -8.17 4.47 -12.15
CA SER A 127 -7.54 4.27 -13.47
C SER A 127 -7.51 2.82 -13.95
N HIS A 128 -7.56 1.85 -13.02
CA HIS A 128 -7.50 0.42 -13.30
C HIS A 128 -8.87 -0.28 -13.29
N PHE A 129 -9.80 0.15 -12.43
CA PHE A 129 -11.01 -0.62 -12.13
C PHE A 129 -12.32 0.12 -12.39
N LYS A 130 -12.28 1.44 -12.56
CA LYS A 130 -13.44 2.29 -12.82
C LYS A 130 -13.09 3.24 -13.97
N LYS A 131 -12.87 2.67 -15.17
CA LYS A 131 -12.89 3.46 -16.40
C LYS A 131 -14.34 3.57 -16.86
N ASP A 132 -14.81 4.81 -16.95
CA ASP A 132 -16.04 5.15 -17.70
C ASP A 132 -15.91 4.78 -19.19
#